data_AF-A0A9D6JZ56-F1
#
_entry.id   AF-A0A9D6JZ56-F1
#
_cell.length_a   1.000
_cell.length_b   1.000
_cell.length_c   1.000
_cell.angle_alpha   90.00
_cell.angle_beta   90.00
_cell.angle_gamma   90.00
#
_symmetry.space_group_name_H-M   'P 1'
#
loop_
_entity.id
_entity.type
_entity.pdbx_description
1 polymer ?
#
loop_
_entity_poly.entity_id
_entity_poly.type
_entity_poly.pdbx_seq_one_letter_code
_entity_poly.pdbx_strand_id
1 'polypeptide(L)'
;MSSQGRVLVFDLETQRAYTHEPEGFEPRALGLAAAVVYDSLSAGYRSYLEEAVGELVAELARADLIVGYNVKRFDYEVLSVYSDLAFADLPTLDILEEIQRALGTRLSLDEVARATLGVEKSASGLQAVRWYQQGRLDLVIEYCQRDVELTKALYEHGLQNGLLYRRDKRGLRHPIPVSFHRGSYPPFS
;
A
#
# COMPACT_ATOMS: atom_id res chain seq x y z
N MET A 1 0.67 -30.75 3.55
CA MET A 1 0.66 -29.67 2.55
C MET A 1 0.35 -28.40 3.31
N SER A 2 1.34 -27.53 3.56
CA SER A 2 1.05 -26.24 4.19
C SER A 2 0.19 -25.45 3.21
N SER A 3 -1.06 -25.16 3.57
CA SER A 3 -1.86 -24.20 2.83
C SER A 3 -1.07 -22.89 2.79
N GLN A 4 -0.75 -22.39 1.61
CA GLN A 4 -0.21 -21.04 1.50
C GLN A 4 -1.31 -20.09 1.99
N GLY A 5 -1.01 -19.29 3.01
CA GLY A 5 -1.94 -18.29 3.53
C GLY A 5 -2.32 -17.27 2.46
N ARG A 6 -3.56 -16.78 2.50
CA ARG A 6 -4.10 -15.75 1.63
C ARG A 6 -3.48 -14.39 1.96
N VAL A 7 -2.55 -13.97 1.11
CA VAL A 7 -1.97 -12.63 1.13
C VAL A 7 -2.81 -11.70 0.25
N LEU A 8 -3.17 -10.53 0.79
CA LEU A 8 -3.72 -9.42 0.04
C LEU A 8 -2.70 -8.29 -0.05
N VAL A 9 -2.54 -7.67 -1.22
CA VAL A 9 -1.80 -6.41 -1.37
C VAL A 9 -2.81 -5.31 -1.60
N PHE A 10 -2.71 -4.22 -0.83
CA PHE A 10 -3.78 -3.24 -0.72
C PHE A 10 -3.22 -1.81 -0.71
N ASP A 11 -3.97 -0.91 -1.37
CA ASP A 11 -3.78 0.53 -1.37
C ASP A 11 -5.15 1.22 -1.57
N LEU A 12 -5.27 2.47 -1.12
CA LEU A 12 -6.41 3.33 -1.42
C LEU A 12 -6.01 4.76 -1.83
N GLU A 13 -6.91 5.37 -2.58
CA GLU A 13 -6.89 6.78 -2.94
C GLU A 13 -8.02 7.54 -2.27
N THR A 14 -7.78 8.82 -1.97
CA THR A 14 -8.71 9.63 -1.18
C THR A 14 -9.48 10.66 -2.00
N GLN A 15 -10.65 11.05 -1.50
CA GLN A 15 -11.50 12.07 -2.15
C GLN A 15 -10.94 13.49 -2.02
N ARG A 16 -10.22 13.73 -0.92
CA ARG A 16 -9.62 15.01 -0.59
C ARG A 16 -8.11 14.87 -0.52
N ALA A 17 -7.42 15.91 -0.95
CA ALA A 17 -5.98 15.99 -0.79
C ALA A 17 -5.65 16.21 0.68
N TYR A 18 -4.57 15.58 1.12
CA TYR A 18 -3.96 15.96 2.38
C TYR A 18 -3.37 17.38 2.23
N THR A 19 -3.96 18.35 2.92
CA THR A 19 -3.40 19.70 3.05
C THR A 19 -2.56 19.75 4.32
N HIS A 20 -1.28 20.09 4.19
CA HIS A 20 -0.41 20.43 5.32
C HIS A 20 -0.88 21.73 5.98
N GLU A 21 -1.98 21.69 6.72
CA GLU A 21 -2.32 22.71 7.71
C GLU A 21 -1.45 22.42 8.97
N PRO A 22 -0.99 23.46 9.70
CA PRO A 22 -0.12 23.29 10.87
C PRO A 22 -0.78 22.54 12.05
N GLU A 23 -2.11 22.35 12.02
CA GLU A 23 -2.89 21.68 13.05
C GLU A 23 -3.56 20.41 12.48
N GLY A 24 -2.83 19.29 12.49
CA GLY A 24 -3.42 17.94 12.47
C GLY A 24 -3.30 17.14 11.17
N PHE A 25 -2.51 16.08 11.21
CA PHE A 25 -2.59 15.00 10.20
C PHE A 25 -3.85 14.16 10.47
N GLU A 26 -4.91 14.34 9.69
CA GLU A 26 -6.21 13.66 9.88
C GLU A 26 -6.65 12.85 8.65
N PRO A 27 -6.08 11.65 8.40
CA PRO A 27 -6.48 10.81 7.26
C PRO A 27 -7.98 10.45 7.27
N ARG A 28 -8.57 10.33 8.46
CA ARG A 28 -10.00 10.01 8.66
C ARG A 28 -10.94 10.98 7.94
N ALA A 29 -10.51 12.22 7.72
CA ALA A 29 -11.32 13.25 7.07
C ALA A 29 -11.23 13.23 5.52
N LEU A 30 -10.41 12.36 4.93
CA LEU A 30 -10.11 12.44 3.50
C LEU A 30 -11.11 11.70 2.60
N GLY A 31 -11.83 10.72 3.15
CA GLY A 31 -12.79 9.87 2.43
C GLY A 31 -12.15 8.94 1.40
N LEU A 32 -12.81 7.82 1.09
CA LEU A 32 -12.37 6.82 0.11
C LEU A 32 -12.82 7.22 -1.30
N ALA A 33 -11.88 7.41 -2.25
CA ALA A 33 -12.20 7.60 -3.66
C ALA A 33 -12.24 6.27 -4.41
N ALA A 34 -11.18 5.47 -4.26
CA ALA A 34 -11.09 4.12 -4.76
C ALA A 34 -10.07 3.33 -3.94
N ALA A 35 -10.22 2.01 -3.90
CA ALA A 35 -9.25 1.09 -3.33
C ALA A 35 -8.99 -0.03 -4.32
N VAL A 36 -7.77 -0.59 -4.30
CA VAL A 36 -7.42 -1.77 -5.09
C VAL A 36 -6.81 -2.82 -4.19
N VAL A 37 -7.20 -4.07 -4.43
CA VAL A 37 -6.66 -5.26 -3.78
C VAL A 37 -6.16 -6.23 -4.83
N TYR A 38 -4.93 -6.71 -4.66
CA TYR A 38 -4.45 -7.95 -5.28
C TYR A 38 -4.67 -9.11 -4.33
N ASP A 39 -5.26 -10.21 -4.82
CA ASP A 39 -5.49 -11.43 -4.03
C ASP A 39 -4.60 -12.57 -4.53
N SER A 40 -3.73 -13.07 -3.65
CA SER A 40 -2.83 -14.20 -3.93
C SER A 40 -3.54 -15.47 -4.40
N LEU A 41 -4.77 -15.74 -3.93
CA LEU A 41 -5.47 -16.97 -4.25
C LEU A 41 -6.08 -16.96 -5.66
N SER A 42 -6.57 -15.80 -6.11
CA SER A 42 -7.11 -15.63 -7.45
C SER A 42 -6.09 -15.15 -8.47
N ALA A 43 -4.91 -14.69 -8.01
CA ALA A 43 -3.92 -14.00 -8.81
C ALA A 43 -4.49 -12.81 -9.60
N GLY A 44 -5.45 -12.09 -8.99
CA GLY A 44 -6.22 -11.04 -9.66
C GLY A 44 -6.38 -9.78 -8.83
N TYR A 45 -6.68 -8.69 -9.52
CA TYR A 45 -6.97 -7.39 -8.92
C TYR A 45 -8.48 -7.17 -8.83
N ARG A 46 -8.92 -6.55 -7.74
CA ARG A 46 -10.28 -6.05 -7.54
C ARG A 46 -10.21 -4.59 -7.12
N SER A 47 -11.08 -3.76 -7.68
CA SER A 47 -11.25 -2.37 -7.28
C SER A 47 -12.57 -2.17 -6.52
N TYR A 48 -12.53 -1.26 -5.56
CA TYR A 48 -13.66 -0.89 -4.72
C TYR A 48 -13.84 0.62 -4.76
N LEU A 49 -15.07 1.07 -4.95
CA LEU A 49 -15.46 2.46 -4.73
C LEU A 49 -16.05 2.61 -3.32
N GLU A 50 -16.32 3.85 -2.91
CA GLU A 50 -16.84 4.15 -1.58
C GLU A 50 -18.10 3.34 -1.24
N GLU A 51 -19.00 3.15 -2.21
CA GLU A 51 -20.26 2.42 -2.02
C GLU A 51 -20.04 0.94 -1.68
N ALA A 52 -18.89 0.38 -2.06
CA ALA A 52 -18.51 -1.01 -1.83
C ALA A 52 -17.51 -1.17 -0.67
N VAL A 53 -17.29 -0.13 0.15
CA VAL A 53 -16.31 -0.16 1.25
C VAL A 53 -16.57 -1.29 2.25
N GLY A 54 -17.83 -1.66 2.48
CA GLY A 54 -18.17 -2.80 3.35
C GLY A 54 -17.63 -4.13 2.83
N GLU A 55 -17.62 -4.32 1.50
CA GLU A 55 -17.06 -5.50 0.85
C GLU A 55 -15.53 -5.53 0.95
N LEU A 56 -14.89 -4.38 0.72
CA LEU A 56 -13.45 -4.20 0.91
C LEU A 56 -13.04 -4.57 2.35
N VAL A 57 -13.71 -4.02 3.36
CA VAL A 57 -13.42 -4.29 4.77
C VAL A 57 -13.60 -5.77 5.10
N ALA A 58 -14.67 -6.39 4.63
CA ALA A 58 -14.90 -7.82 4.80
C ALA A 58 -13.83 -8.67 4.11
N GLU A 59 -13.29 -8.21 2.97
CA GLU A 59 -12.21 -8.88 2.27
C GLU A 59 -10.89 -8.81 3.07
N LEU A 60 -10.51 -7.61 3.53
CA LEU A 60 -9.30 -7.39 4.34
C LEU A 60 -9.33 -8.22 5.64
N ALA A 61 -10.48 -8.29 6.31
CA ALA A 61 -10.65 -9.06 7.54
C ALA A 61 -10.46 -10.58 7.37
N ARG A 62 -10.52 -11.09 6.13
CA ARG A 62 -10.34 -12.52 5.80
C ARG A 62 -8.95 -12.84 5.25
N ALA A 63 -8.03 -11.88 5.23
CA ALA A 63 -6.66 -12.11 4.81
C ALA A 63 -5.85 -12.76 5.93
N ASP A 64 -4.96 -13.70 5.57
CA ASP A 64 -3.94 -14.20 6.50
C ASP A 64 -2.79 -13.20 6.64
N LEU A 65 -2.59 -12.35 5.64
CA LEU A 65 -1.68 -11.20 5.65
C LEU A 65 -2.18 -10.11 4.71
N ILE A 66 -2.12 -8.87 5.16
CA ILE A 66 -2.26 -7.67 4.34
C ILE A 66 -0.87 -7.05 4.14
N VAL A 67 -0.53 -6.74 2.90
CA VAL A 67 0.69 -6.04 2.52
C VAL A 67 0.31 -4.68 1.96
N GLY A 68 0.91 -3.62 2.48
CA GLY A 68 0.65 -2.26 2.02
C GLY A 68 1.86 -1.34 2.22
N TYR A 69 1.72 -0.10 1.78
CA TYR A 69 2.76 0.92 1.92
C TYR A 69 2.24 2.11 2.73
N ASN A 70 2.66 2.23 4.00
CA ASN A 70 2.10 3.20 4.96
C ASN A 70 0.63 2.95 5.36
N VAL A 71 0.12 1.75 5.06
CA VAL A 71 -1.28 1.34 5.23
C VAL A 71 -1.79 1.54 6.67
N LYS A 72 -0.96 1.25 7.68
CA LYS A 72 -1.39 1.33 9.08
C LYS A 72 -1.65 2.77 9.53
N ARG A 73 -0.88 3.72 9.00
CA ARG A 73 -0.92 5.13 9.43
C ARG A 73 -1.77 6.02 8.54
N PHE A 74 -2.25 5.49 7.41
CA PHE A 74 -2.99 6.27 6.44
C PHE A 74 -4.27 5.55 6.04
N ASP A 75 -4.17 4.46 5.30
CA ASP A 75 -5.31 3.77 4.69
C ASP A 75 -6.27 3.23 5.75
N TYR A 76 -5.77 2.59 6.80
CA TYR A 76 -6.60 2.11 7.91
C TYR A 76 -7.25 3.25 8.69
N GLU A 77 -6.58 4.39 8.80
CA GLU A 77 -7.17 5.58 9.40
C GLU A 77 -8.31 6.12 8.51
N VAL A 78 -8.13 6.17 7.19
CA VAL A 78 -9.21 6.52 6.24
C VAL A 78 -10.37 5.53 6.36
N LEU A 79 -10.11 4.22 6.41
CA LEU A 79 -11.15 3.19 6.50
C LEU A 79 -11.87 3.16 7.85
N SER A 80 -11.25 3.66 8.93
CA SER A 80 -11.81 3.62 10.28
C SER A 80 -13.14 4.37 10.45
N VAL A 81 -13.48 5.29 9.54
CA VAL A 81 -14.79 5.98 9.57
C VAL A 81 -15.92 5.16 8.97
N TYR A 82 -15.60 4.07 8.25
CA TYR A 82 -16.55 3.22 7.54
C TYR A 82 -16.84 1.90 8.27
N SER A 83 -16.12 1.57 9.35
CA SER A 83 -16.23 0.29 10.04
C SER A 83 -15.72 0.34 11.48
N ASP A 84 -16.36 -0.42 12.36
CA ASP A 84 -15.90 -0.67 13.74
C ASP A 84 -14.78 -1.73 13.83
N LEU A 85 -14.31 -2.26 12.69
CA LEU A 85 -13.22 -3.22 12.65
C LEU A 85 -11.95 -2.62 13.27
N ALA A 86 -11.32 -3.36 14.18
CA ALA A 86 -10.01 -3.01 14.73
C ALA A 86 -8.90 -3.27 13.70
N PHE A 87 -8.73 -2.37 12.73
CA PHE A 87 -7.74 -2.50 11.66
C PHE A 87 -6.30 -2.69 12.17
N ALA A 88 -5.99 -2.14 13.35
CA ALA A 88 -4.69 -2.29 14.00
C ALA A 88 -4.36 -3.76 14.37
N ASP A 89 -5.37 -4.60 14.54
CA ASP A 89 -5.21 -6.02 14.91
C ASP A 89 -5.07 -6.92 13.67
N LEU A 90 -5.26 -6.39 12.46
CA LEU A 90 -5.12 -7.17 11.23
C LEU A 90 -3.65 -7.57 11.00
N PRO A 91 -3.36 -8.83 10.63
CA PRO A 91 -2.01 -9.26 10.25
C PRO A 91 -1.51 -8.42 9.09
N THR A 92 -0.59 -7.49 9.34
CA THR A 92 -0.21 -6.45 8.37
C THR A 92 1.31 -6.28 8.29
N LEU A 93 1.85 -6.44 7.08
CA LEU A 93 3.20 -6.03 6.70
C LEU A 93 3.14 -4.65 6.02
N ASP A 94 3.55 -3.62 6.76
CA ASP A 94 3.68 -2.26 6.24
C ASP A 94 5.14 -2.03 5.79
N ILE A 95 5.35 -1.95 4.47
CA ILE A 95 6.70 -1.84 3.89
C ILE A 95 7.40 -0.56 4.38
N LEU A 96 6.67 0.55 4.55
CA LEU A 96 7.27 1.79 5.00
C LEU A 96 7.70 1.72 6.47
N GLU A 97 6.94 1.01 7.30
CA GLU A 97 7.32 0.74 8.69
C GLU A 97 8.64 -0.05 8.75
N GLU A 98 8.80 -1.09 7.91
CA GLU A 98 10.02 -1.88 7.83
C GLU A 98 11.23 -1.05 7.34
N ILE A 99 11.03 -0.18 6.34
CA ILE A 99 12.07 0.75 5.87
C ILE A 99 12.45 1.74 6.98
N GLN A 100 11.46 2.30 7.67
CA GLN A 100 11.71 3.25 8.76
C GLN A 100 12.46 2.57 9.92
N ARG A 101 12.15 1.30 10.22
CA ARG A 101 12.87 0.48 11.21
C ARG A 101 14.33 0.27 10.81
N ALA A 102 14.61 0.06 9.52
CA ALA A 102 15.96 -0.19 9.01
C ALA A 102 16.82 1.09 8.90
N LEU A 103 16.23 2.22 8.52
CA LEU A 103 16.96 3.45 8.18
C LEU A 103 16.80 4.59 9.19
N GLY A 104 15.77 4.55 10.03
CA GLY A 104 15.34 5.68 10.85
C GLY A 104 14.65 6.81 10.07
N THR A 105 14.48 6.66 8.75
CA THR A 105 13.84 7.65 7.88
C THR A 105 12.79 7.00 6.99
N ARG A 106 11.80 7.79 6.57
CA ARG A 106 10.75 7.37 5.63
C ARG A 106 11.17 7.66 4.20
N LEU A 107 10.74 6.82 3.27
CA LEU A 107 10.91 6.99 1.82
C LEU A 107 9.54 6.85 1.16
N SER A 108 9.34 7.50 0.01
CA SER A 108 8.13 7.29 -0.78
C SER A 108 8.16 5.96 -1.53
N LEU A 109 6.99 5.41 -1.85
CA LEU A 109 6.85 4.19 -2.68
C LEU A 109 7.63 4.34 -3.99
N ASP A 110 7.47 5.47 -4.68
CA ASP A 110 8.16 5.80 -5.93
C ASP A 110 9.70 5.82 -5.78
N GLU A 111 10.26 6.36 -4.69
CA GLU A 111 11.70 6.33 -4.46
C GLU A 111 12.24 4.91 -4.31
N VAL A 112 11.53 4.07 -3.55
CA VAL A 112 11.96 2.69 -3.25
C VAL A 112 11.74 1.79 -4.46
N ALA A 113 10.61 1.92 -5.15
CA ALA A 113 10.30 1.19 -6.38
C ALA A 113 11.33 1.47 -7.48
N ARG A 114 11.68 2.75 -7.73
CA ARG A 114 12.71 3.09 -8.73
C ARG A 114 14.08 2.54 -8.37
N ALA A 115 14.45 2.61 -7.10
CA ALA A 115 15.75 2.11 -6.65
C ALA A 115 15.82 0.58 -6.64
N THR A 116 14.72 -0.11 -6.37
CA THR A 116 14.66 -1.57 -6.23
C THR A 116 14.38 -2.25 -7.57
N LEU A 117 13.34 -1.80 -8.28
CA LEU A 117 12.77 -2.44 -9.46
C LEU A 117 13.19 -1.77 -10.78
N GLY A 118 13.78 -0.58 -10.73
CA GLY A 118 14.22 0.15 -11.94
C GLY A 118 13.08 0.73 -12.79
N VAL A 119 11.89 0.88 -12.21
CA VAL A 119 10.72 1.48 -12.88
C VAL A 119 10.89 2.99 -13.10
N GLU A 120 10.05 3.57 -13.95
CA GLU A 120 9.94 5.02 -14.13
C GLU A 120 9.02 5.67 -13.07
N LYS A 121 9.06 7.00 -13.00
CA LYS A 121 8.27 7.78 -12.04
C LYS A 121 6.78 7.68 -12.38
N SER A 122 5.95 7.38 -11.37
CA SER A 122 4.48 7.39 -11.49
C SER A 122 3.91 8.82 -11.37
N ALA A 123 2.60 8.95 -11.61
CA ALA A 123 1.86 10.14 -11.22
C ALA A 123 1.90 10.34 -9.69
N SER A 124 1.38 11.45 -9.17
CA SER A 124 1.37 11.74 -7.73
C SER A 124 -0.04 11.57 -7.16
N GLY A 125 -0.19 11.23 -5.88
CA GLY A 125 -1.52 11.21 -5.21
C GLY A 125 -2.32 12.52 -5.35
N LEU A 126 -1.68 13.70 -5.43
CA LEU A 126 -2.38 14.96 -5.73
C LEU A 126 -3.11 14.95 -7.08
N GLN A 127 -2.63 14.16 -8.04
CA GLN A 127 -3.27 13.98 -9.34
C GLN A 127 -4.47 13.02 -9.24
N ALA A 128 -4.39 11.98 -8.41
CA ALA A 128 -5.52 11.08 -8.14
C ALA A 128 -6.72 11.84 -7.56
N VAL A 129 -6.48 12.73 -6.58
CA VAL A 129 -7.54 13.61 -6.03
C VAL A 129 -8.16 14.50 -7.12
N ARG A 130 -7.36 15.05 -8.03
CA ARG A 130 -7.89 15.87 -9.14
C ARG A 130 -8.76 15.05 -10.09
N TRP A 131 -8.37 13.82 -10.40
CA TRP A 131 -9.18 12.93 -11.22
C TRP A 131 -10.51 12.58 -10.54
N TYR A 132 -10.49 12.30 -9.23
CA TYR A 132 -11.72 12.12 -8.46
C TYR A 132 -12.65 13.33 -8.55
N GLN A 133 -12.12 14.55 -8.34
CA GLN A 133 -12.89 15.80 -8.46
C GLN A 133 -13.46 16.03 -9.87
N GLN A 134 -12.88 15.40 -10.90
CA GLN A 134 -13.34 15.46 -12.29
C GLN A 134 -14.28 14.30 -12.66
N GLY A 135 -14.62 13.41 -11.72
CA GLY A 135 -15.40 12.19 -11.99
C GLY A 135 -14.65 11.13 -12.80
N ARG A 136 -13.31 11.24 -12.91
CA ARG A 136 -12.45 10.33 -13.67
C ARG A 136 -11.99 9.15 -12.81
N LEU A 137 -12.97 8.38 -12.32
CA LEU A 137 -12.73 7.22 -11.44
C LEU A 137 -11.90 6.13 -12.13
N ASP A 138 -12.01 6.01 -13.46
CA ASP A 138 -11.17 5.15 -14.28
C ASP A 138 -9.67 5.38 -14.03
N LEU A 139 -9.25 6.65 -14.01
CA LEU A 139 -7.86 7.02 -13.81
C LEU A 139 -7.41 6.90 -12.34
N VAL A 140 -8.33 7.12 -11.39
CA VAL A 140 -8.05 6.90 -9.96
C VAL A 140 -7.78 5.42 -9.70
N ILE A 141 -8.63 4.53 -10.25
CA ILE A 141 -8.46 3.08 -10.13
C ILE A 141 -7.17 2.62 -10.81
N GLU A 142 -6.87 3.10 -12.02
CA GLU A 142 -5.63 2.76 -12.74
C GLU A 142 -4.39 3.14 -11.92
N TYR A 143 -4.40 4.34 -11.32
CA TYR A 143 -3.30 4.81 -10.48
C TYR A 143 -3.15 3.98 -9.20
N CYS A 144 -4.25 3.74 -8.48
CA CYS A 144 -4.24 2.91 -7.26
C CYS A 144 -3.77 1.47 -7.57
N GLN A 145 -4.25 0.88 -8.67
CA GLN A 145 -3.78 -0.44 -9.10
C GLN A 145 -2.28 -0.44 -9.38
N ARG A 146 -1.74 0.63 -9.96
CA ARG A 146 -0.30 0.75 -10.19
C ARG A 146 0.48 0.78 -8.87
N ASP A 147 -0.01 1.46 -7.86
CA ASP A 147 0.64 1.49 -6.53
C ASP A 147 0.54 0.12 -5.83
N VAL A 148 -0.55 -0.64 -6.01
CA VAL A 148 -0.65 -2.05 -5.58
C VAL A 148 0.35 -2.95 -6.33
N GLU A 149 0.51 -2.81 -7.64
CA GLU A 149 1.49 -3.56 -8.43
C GLU A 149 2.93 -3.32 -7.94
N LEU A 150 3.28 -2.06 -7.68
CA LEU A 150 4.59 -1.70 -7.16
C LEU A 150 4.82 -2.26 -5.75
N THR A 151 3.82 -2.15 -4.89
CA THR A 151 3.87 -2.70 -3.52
C THR A 151 4.03 -4.22 -3.54
N LYS A 152 3.28 -4.91 -4.41
CA LYS A 152 3.40 -6.36 -4.62
C LYS A 152 4.81 -6.75 -5.09
N ALA A 153 5.34 -6.06 -6.10
CA ALA A 153 6.66 -6.34 -6.64
C ALA A 153 7.78 -6.05 -5.62
N LEU A 154 7.64 -5.01 -4.79
CA LEU A 154 8.56 -4.75 -3.68
C LEU A 154 8.52 -5.84 -2.63
N TYR A 155 7.31 -6.30 -2.26
CA TYR A 155 7.14 -7.40 -1.32
C TYR A 155 7.79 -8.69 -1.82
N GLU A 156 7.55 -9.06 -3.08
CA GLU A 156 8.19 -10.21 -3.73
C GLU A 156 9.71 -10.10 -3.74
N HIS A 157 10.23 -8.93 -4.12
CA HIS A 157 11.68 -8.70 -4.15
C HIS A 157 12.29 -8.81 -2.74
N GLY A 158 11.64 -8.21 -1.73
CA GLY A 158 12.11 -8.27 -0.35
C GLY A 158 12.02 -9.68 0.24
N LEU A 159 11.01 -10.49 -0.13
CA LEU A 159 10.95 -11.90 0.24
C LEU A 159 12.07 -12.72 -0.41
N GLN A 160 12.36 -12.49 -1.69
CA GLN A 160 13.38 -13.28 -2.39
C GLN A 160 14.81 -12.90 -1.96
N ASN A 161 15.06 -11.62 -1.66
CA ASN A 161 16.40 -11.08 -1.52
C ASN A 161 16.74 -10.63 -0.09
N GLY A 162 15.74 -10.43 0.78
CA GLY A 162 15.95 -9.84 2.12
C GLY A 162 16.38 -8.38 2.09
N LEU A 163 16.29 -7.72 0.93
CA LEU A 163 16.76 -6.36 0.70
C LEU A 163 15.74 -5.59 -0.16
N LEU A 164 15.60 -4.29 0.12
CA LEU A 164 15.15 -3.28 -0.84
C LEU A 164 16.30 -2.32 -1.12
N TYR A 165 16.07 -1.29 -1.94
CA TYR A 165 17.09 -0.30 -2.25
C TYR A 165 16.56 1.13 -2.17
N ARG A 166 17.48 2.07 -1.93
CA ARG A 166 17.28 3.52 -2.10
C ARG A 166 18.39 4.11 -2.97
N ARG A 167 18.20 5.33 -3.44
CA ARG A 167 19.29 6.15 -4.01
C ARG A 167 19.64 7.29 -3.06
N ASP A 168 20.91 7.62 -2.95
CA ASP A 168 21.34 8.82 -2.26
C ASP A 168 21.24 10.06 -3.16
N LYS A 169 21.61 11.24 -2.63
CA LYS A 169 21.60 12.51 -3.37
C LYS A 169 22.51 12.53 -4.60
N ARG A 170 23.47 11.60 -4.71
CA ARG A 170 24.37 11.43 -5.85
C ARG A 170 23.87 10.37 -6.84
N GLY A 171 22.70 9.77 -6.59
CA GLY A 171 22.12 8.72 -7.41
C GLY A 171 22.69 7.32 -7.15
N LEU A 172 23.62 7.16 -6.19
CA LEU A 172 24.20 5.87 -5.86
C LEU A 172 23.16 4.99 -5.16
N ARG A 173 23.08 3.73 -5.57
CA ARG A 173 22.12 2.75 -5.05
C ARG A 173 22.68 2.12 -3.77
N HIS A 174 21.90 2.15 -2.69
CA HIS A 174 22.24 1.61 -1.38
C HIS A 174 21.21 0.56 -0.95
N PRO A 175 21.63 -0.59 -0.40
CA PRO A 175 20.71 -1.60 0.11
C PRO A 175 20.01 -1.15 1.40
N ILE A 176 18.79 -1.63 1.59
CA ILE A 176 17.98 -1.50 2.79
C ILE A 176 17.64 -2.92 3.25
N PRO A 177 18.18 -3.41 4.38
CA PRO A 177 17.79 -4.71 4.89
C PRO A 177 16.32 -4.71 5.31
N VAL A 178 15.56 -5.71 4.87
CA VAL A 178 14.15 -5.89 5.24
C VAL A 178 13.90 -7.28 5.77
N SER A 179 12.98 -7.42 6.73
CA SER A 179 12.69 -8.69 7.39
C SER A 179 11.27 -9.17 7.11
N PHE A 180 10.94 -9.40 5.84
CA PHE A 180 9.60 -9.85 5.43
C PHE A 180 9.26 -11.29 5.83
N HIS A 181 10.22 -12.03 6.41
CA HIS A 181 10.07 -13.43 6.81
C HIS A 181 9.72 -13.60 8.30
N ARG A 182 9.63 -12.50 9.06
CA ARG A 182 9.22 -12.54 10.48
C ARG A 182 7.71 -12.86 10.56
N GLY A 183 7.37 -14.13 10.31
CA GLY A 183 5.99 -14.62 10.36
C GLY A 183 5.62 -15.76 9.41
N SER A 184 6.56 -16.38 8.69
CA SER A 184 6.25 -17.50 7.76
C SER A 184 5.27 -17.12 6.64
N TYR A 185 5.41 -15.94 6.05
CA TYR A 185 4.56 -15.54 4.93
C TYR A 185 5.03 -16.21 3.63
N PRO A 186 4.15 -16.93 2.91
CA PRO A 186 4.54 -17.65 1.71
C PRO A 186 4.88 -16.68 0.57
N PRO A 187 5.84 -17.00 -0.31
CA PRO A 187 6.00 -16.30 -1.57
C PRO A 187 4.73 -16.49 -2.42
N PHE A 188 4.36 -15.50 -3.24
CA PHE A 188 3.33 -15.75 -4.25
C PHE A 188 3.84 -16.84 -5.21
N SER A 189 3.03 -17.88 -5.39
CA SER A 189 3.29 -18.98 -6.32
C SER A 189 3.16 -18.56 -7.77
#